data_AF-A0A1Y3BR79-F1
#
_entry.id   AF-A0A1Y3BR79-F1
#
_cell.length_a   1.000
_cell.length_b   1.000
_cell.length_c   1.000
_cell.angle_alpha   90.00
_cell.angle_beta   90.00
_cell.angle_gamma   90.00
#
_symmetry.space_group_name_H-M   'P 1'
#
loop_
_entity.id
_entity.type
_entity.pdbx_description
1 polymer ?
#
loop_
_entity_poly.entity_id
_entity_poly.type
_entity_poly.pdbx_seq_one_letter_code
_entity_poly.pdbx_strand_id
1 'polypeptide(L)'
;MPPVAETSIVNATAPSPNIRLRITDKNGKDITGARLGDELFLRIEMDDDEVFGIFARELIAKSGSNQNESIMLIDSDGCPTDPNIFPVLERIPNSKGLIVSFFCKKI
;
A
#
# COMPACT_ATOMS: atom_id res chain seq x y z
N MET A 1 34.70 22.91 37.89
CA MET A 1 34.44 21.96 36.80
C MET A 1 33.08 21.32 37.05
N PRO A 2 32.06 21.53 36.20
CA PRO A 2 30.82 20.76 36.27
C PRO A 2 31.02 19.37 35.62
N PRO A 3 30.27 18.34 36.06
CA PRO A 3 30.39 16.99 35.51
C PRO A 3 29.85 16.93 34.07
N VAL A 4 30.59 16.22 33.22
CA VAL A 4 30.24 15.95 31.81
C VAL A 4 28.95 15.13 31.78
N ALA A 5 27.92 15.66 31.11
CA ALA A 5 26.73 14.89 30.81
C ALA A 5 27.10 13.78 29.81
N GLU A 6 26.96 12.53 30.22
CA GLU A 6 27.02 11.39 29.30
C GLU A 6 25.75 11.41 28.45
N THR A 7 25.81 12.09 27.30
CA THR A 7 24.83 11.90 26.24
C THR A 7 25.04 10.53 25.61
N SER A 8 24.32 9.52 26.12
CA SER A 8 24.15 8.26 25.40
C SER A 8 23.36 8.55 24.12
N ILE A 9 24.05 8.50 22.99
CA ILE A 9 23.43 8.62 21.68
C ILE A 9 22.62 7.35 21.47
N VAL A 10 21.31 7.42 21.67
CA VAL A 10 20.39 6.33 21.31
C VAL A 10 20.27 6.34 19.80
N ASN A 11 21.09 5.53 19.13
CA ASN A 11 20.88 5.21 17.72
C ASN A 11 19.67 4.28 17.61
N ALA A 12 18.47 4.85 17.75
CA ALA A 12 17.21 4.16 17.53
C ALA A 12 16.93 4.05 16.03
N THR A 13 17.72 3.24 15.32
CA THR A 13 17.36 2.84 13.96
C THR A 13 16.33 1.72 14.08
N ALA A 14 15.05 2.08 14.11
CA ALA A 14 13.99 1.09 14.00
C ALA A 14 14.16 0.32 12.66
N PRO A 15 13.96 -1.01 12.64
CA PRO A 15 14.03 -1.78 11.42
C PRO A 15 13.00 -1.27 10.40
N SER A 16 13.28 -1.45 9.11
CA SER A 16 12.31 -1.12 8.07
C SER A 16 11.10 -2.04 8.19
N PRO A 17 9.87 -1.51 8.15
CA PRO A 17 8.66 -2.32 8.26
C PRO A 17 8.57 -3.32 7.10
N ASN A 18 8.15 -4.54 7.39
CA ASN A 18 7.77 -5.48 6.35
C ASN A 18 6.40 -5.08 5.79
N ILE A 19 6.31 -4.89 4.48
CA ILE A 19 5.07 -4.53 3.80
C ILE A 19 4.73 -5.62 2.78
N ARG A 20 3.48 -6.08 2.81
CA ARG A 20 2.96 -7.09 1.90
C ARG A 20 1.79 -6.56 1.10
N LEU A 21 1.90 -6.60 -0.24
CA LEU A 21 0.82 -6.25 -1.15
C LEU A 21 0.07 -7.53 -1.57
N ARG A 22 -1.25 -7.52 -1.45
CA ARG A 22 -2.12 -8.67 -1.76
C ARG A 22 -3.33 -8.21 -2.58
N ILE A 23 -3.69 -9.00 -3.58
CA ILE A 23 -4.97 -8.87 -4.26
C ILE A 23 -5.89 -9.96 -3.74
N THR A 24 -7.03 -9.55 -3.21
CA THR A 24 -7.97 -10.42 -2.50
C THR A 24 -9.38 -10.30 -3.05
N ASP A 25 -10.19 -11.32 -2.82
CA ASP A 25 -11.64 -11.25 -3.01
C ASP A 25 -12.32 -10.49 -1.85
N LYS A 26 -13.64 -10.34 -1.93
CA LYS A 26 -14.46 -9.74 -0.86
C LYS A 26 -14.37 -10.43 0.51
N ASN A 27 -13.87 -11.66 0.55
CA ASN A 27 -13.68 -12.43 1.79
C ASN A 27 -12.25 -12.29 2.34
N GLY A 28 -11.37 -11.51 1.69
CA GLY A 28 -9.98 -11.36 2.07
C GLY A 28 -9.09 -12.53 1.65
N LYS A 29 -9.57 -13.42 0.77
CA LYS A 29 -8.78 -14.55 0.25
C LYS A 29 -7.95 -14.10 -0.95
N ASP A 30 -6.67 -14.47 -0.98
CA ASP A 30 -5.82 -14.21 -2.15
C ASP A 30 -6.41 -14.85 -3.41
N ILE A 31 -6.39 -14.08 -4.48
CA ILE A 31 -6.80 -14.55 -5.79
C ILE A 31 -5.57 -14.74 -6.69
N THR A 32 -5.60 -15.78 -7.51
CA THR A 32 -4.56 -16.06 -8.52
C THR A 32 -4.95 -15.56 -9.91
N GLY A 33 -6.21 -15.16 -10.09
CA GLY A 33 -6.73 -14.65 -11.34
C GLY A 33 -8.07 -13.95 -11.14
N ALA A 34 -8.37 -13.03 -12.05
CA ALA A 34 -9.60 -12.25 -12.07
C ALA A 34 -10.12 -12.17 -13.51
N ARG A 35 -11.43 -11.92 -13.64
CA ARG A 35 -12.10 -11.65 -14.90
C ARG A 35 -12.46 -10.18 -14.99
N LEU A 36 -12.65 -9.70 -16.21
CA LEU A 36 -13.10 -8.31 -16.43
C LEU A 36 -14.42 -8.07 -15.71
N GLY A 37 -14.46 -7.01 -14.91
CA GLY A 37 -15.61 -6.66 -14.09
C GLY A 37 -15.66 -7.33 -12.72
N ASP A 38 -14.72 -8.21 -12.37
CA ASP A 38 -14.62 -8.73 -11.01
C ASP A 38 -14.23 -7.60 -10.05
N GLU A 39 -14.90 -7.55 -8.90
CA GLU A 39 -14.55 -6.66 -7.80
C GLU A 39 -13.40 -7.28 -7.00
N LEU A 40 -12.29 -6.54 -6.93
CA LEU A 40 -11.05 -6.95 -6.29
C LEU A 40 -10.67 -5.97 -5.19
N PHE A 41 -9.93 -6.47 -4.21
CA PHE A 41 -9.46 -5.69 -3.08
C PHE A 41 -7.94 -5.71 -3.06
N LEU A 42 -7.31 -4.54 -3.26
CA LEU A 42 -5.89 -4.38 -2.99
C LEU A 42 -5.72 -4.13 -1.50
N ARG A 43 -4.96 -4.99 -0.84
CA ARG A 43 -4.59 -4.90 0.57
C ARG A 43 -3.09 -4.67 0.70
N ILE A 44 -2.71 -3.66 1.46
CA ILE A 44 -1.33 -3.37 1.82
C ILE A 44 -1.21 -3.61 3.31
N GLU A 45 -0.61 -4.72 3.70
CA GLU A 45 -0.46 -5.14 5.09
C GLU A 45 0.94 -4.76 5.59
N MET A 46 1.03 -4.35 6.86
CA MET A 46 2.28 -4.05 7.57
C MET A 46 2.29 -4.87 8.85
N ASP A 47 3.45 -5.40 9.25
CA ASP A 47 3.59 -6.14 10.51
C ASP A 47 3.33 -5.23 11.73
N ASP A 48 2.64 -5.77 12.74
CA ASP A 48 2.02 -4.97 13.81
C ASP A 48 3.02 -4.31 14.78
N ASP A 49 4.26 -4.79 14.83
CA ASP A 49 5.31 -4.32 15.76
C ASP A 49 5.92 -2.95 15.37
N GLU A 50 5.52 -2.39 14.23
CA GLU A 50 6.16 -1.21 13.66
C GLU A 50 5.56 0.08 14.21
N VAL A 51 6.37 1.00 14.76
CA VAL A 51 5.90 2.29 15.32
C VAL A 51 5.39 3.25 14.23
N PHE A 52 5.52 2.84 12.97
CA PHE A 52 5.24 3.64 11.77
C PHE A 52 3.78 3.53 11.32
N GLY A 53 3.30 4.61 10.70
CA GLY A 53 2.09 4.60 9.88
C GLY A 53 2.44 4.34 8.42
N ILE A 54 1.45 3.93 7.62
CA ILE A 54 1.60 3.72 6.18
C ILE A 54 0.86 4.81 5.40
N PHE A 55 1.46 5.24 4.30
CA PHE A 55 0.83 6.12 3.31
C PHE A 55 1.32 5.70 1.92
N ALA A 56 0.40 5.41 1.02
CA ALA A 56 0.71 5.00 -0.34
C ALA A 56 0.67 6.19 -1.29
N ARG A 57 1.67 6.27 -2.16
CA ARG A 57 1.78 7.23 -3.26
C ARG A 57 2.38 6.53 -4.47
N GLU A 58 2.18 7.09 -5.65
CA GLU A 58 2.77 6.63 -6.91
C GLU A 58 2.43 5.16 -7.22
N LEU A 59 1.14 4.86 -7.33
CA LEU A 59 0.66 3.53 -7.70
C LEU A 59 0.49 3.43 -9.21
N ILE A 60 1.28 2.57 -9.85
CA ILE A 60 1.25 2.39 -11.31
C ILE A 60 0.84 0.95 -11.62
N ALA A 61 -0.24 0.79 -12.37
CA ALA A 61 -0.60 -0.49 -12.96
C ALA A 61 0.11 -0.67 -14.30
N LYS A 62 0.69 -1.86 -14.50
CA LYS A 62 1.44 -2.20 -15.71
C LYS A 62 0.80 -3.41 -16.39
N SER A 63 0.70 -3.38 -17.71
CA SER A 63 0.25 -4.51 -18.51
C SER A 63 1.30 -5.61 -18.50
N GLY A 64 0.86 -6.86 -18.28
CA GLY A 64 1.74 -8.03 -18.32
C GLY A 64 2.19 -8.41 -19.74
N SER A 65 1.45 -7.98 -20.76
CA SER A 65 1.75 -8.27 -22.17
C SER A 65 2.67 -7.22 -22.79
N ASN A 66 2.49 -5.94 -22.44
CA ASN A 66 3.28 -4.83 -22.96
C ASN A 66 3.79 -3.96 -21.80
N GLN A 67 5.10 -4.00 -21.52
CA GLN A 67 5.67 -3.22 -20.41
C GLN A 67 5.57 -1.70 -20.60
N ASN A 68 5.37 -1.24 -21.83
CA ASN A 68 5.16 0.17 -22.19
C ASN A 68 3.73 0.64 -21.88
N GLU A 69 2.79 -0.27 -21.66
CA GLU A 69 1.41 0.04 -21.35
C GLU A 69 1.26 0.06 -19.83
N SER A 70 1.19 1.28 -19.30
CA SER A 70 1.05 1.51 -17.87
C SER A 70 0.11 2.68 -17.63
N ILE A 71 -0.61 2.62 -16.52
CA ILE A 71 -1.54 3.66 -16.08
C ILE A 71 -1.24 4.02 -14.63
N MET A 72 -1.15 5.32 -14.37
CA MET A 72 -1.03 5.85 -13.02
C MET A 72 -2.40 5.81 -12.36
N LEU A 73 -2.51 5.11 -11.23
CA LEU A 73 -3.72 5.00 -10.41
C LEU A 73 -3.68 6.00 -9.24
N ILE A 74 -2.51 6.19 -8.64
CA ILE A 74 -2.26 7.15 -7.56
C ILE A 74 -1.04 7.98 -7.94
N ASP A 75 -1.13 9.29 -7.79
CA ASP A 75 -0.05 10.24 -8.09
C ASP A 75 1.01 10.34 -6.97
N SER A 76 1.98 11.23 -7.15
CA SER A 76 3.05 11.50 -6.18
C SER A 76 2.58 12.12 -4.86
N ASP A 77 1.43 12.79 -4.88
CA ASP A 77 0.80 13.40 -3.71
C ASP A 77 -0.05 12.39 -2.92
N GLY A 78 -0.30 11.21 -3.49
CA GLY A 78 -1.12 10.15 -2.91
C GLY A 78 -2.60 10.26 -3.26
N CYS A 79 -2.97 11.11 -4.21
CA CYS A 79 -4.33 11.27 -4.69
C CYS A 79 -4.62 10.29 -5.84
N PRO A 80 -5.83 9.71 -5.91
CA PRO A 80 -6.23 8.93 -7.07
C PRO A 80 -6.33 9.80 -8.32
N THR A 81 -5.77 9.33 -9.44
CA THR A 81 -5.84 10.02 -10.73
C THR A 81 -7.26 10.01 -11.32
N ASP A 82 -7.99 8.90 -11.14
CA ASP A 82 -9.42 8.78 -11.44
C ASP A 82 -10.13 7.96 -10.34
N PRO A 83 -10.82 8.64 -9.40
CA PRO A 83 -11.55 7.98 -8.31
C PRO A 83 -12.65 7.02 -8.76
N ASN A 84 -13.14 7.10 -10.00
CA ASN A 84 -14.15 6.17 -10.52
C ASN A 84 -13.53 4.84 -10.95
N ILE A 85 -12.25 4.84 -11.32
CA ILE A 85 -11.52 3.64 -11.74
C ILE A 85 -10.84 3.01 -10.53
N PHE A 86 -10.15 3.84 -9.74
CA PHE A 86 -9.40 3.41 -8.57
C PHE A 86 -9.64 4.41 -7.43
N PRO A 87 -10.46 4.05 -6.43
CA PRO A 87 -10.73 4.93 -5.30
C PRO A 87 -9.50 5.18 -4.43
N VAL A 88 -9.66 6.05 -3.43
CA VAL A 88 -8.62 6.30 -2.42
C VAL A 88 -8.37 5.05 -1.57
N LEU A 89 -7.11 4.84 -1.18
CA LEU A 89 -6.74 3.82 -0.21
C LEU A 89 -7.24 4.22 1.19
N GLU A 90 -8.04 3.36 1.78
CA GLU A 90 -8.56 3.53 3.13
C GLU A 90 -7.76 2.70 4.13
N ARG A 91 -7.75 3.12 5.39
CA ARG A 91 -7.12 2.35 6.45
C ARG A 91 -7.98 1.17 6.85
N ILE A 92 -7.39 -0.01 6.97
CA ILE A 92 -8.09 -1.20 7.48
C ILE A 92 -8.40 -1.00 8.98
N PRO A 93 -9.66 -1.22 9.42
CA PRO A 93 -10.00 -1.13 10.84
C PRO A 93 -9.16 -2.07 11.69
N ASN A 94 -8.64 -1.57 12.82
CA ASN A 94 -7.77 -2.31 13.74
C ASN A 94 -6.45 -2.84 13.11
N SER A 95 -6.02 -2.27 11.99
CA SER A 95 -4.73 -2.58 11.38
C SER A 95 -3.99 -1.29 10.98
N LYS A 96 -2.69 -1.42 10.77
CA LYS A 96 -1.87 -0.38 10.15
C LYS A 96 -1.84 -0.49 8.62
N GLY A 97 -2.58 -1.44 8.04
CA GLY A 97 -2.65 -1.63 6.60
C GLY A 97 -3.64 -0.71 5.88
N LEU A 98 -3.54 -0.70 4.55
CA LEU A 98 -4.46 -0.01 3.64
C LEU A 98 -5.27 -1.00 2.82
N ILE A 99 -6.47 -0.61 2.42
CA ILE A 99 -7.35 -1.36 1.54
C ILE A 99 -8.06 -0.44 0.55
N VAL A 100 -8.29 -0.95 -0.66
CA VAL A 100 -9.15 -0.30 -1.66
C VAL A 100 -9.85 -1.36 -2.49
N SER A 101 -11.12 -1.13 -2.79
CA SER A 101 -11.90 -1.92 -3.74
C SER A 101 -11.79 -1.31 -5.13
N PHE A 102 -11.50 -2.12 -6.13
CA PHE A 102 -11.47 -1.70 -7.54
C PHE A 102 -12.02 -2.80 -8.43
N PHE A 103 -12.46 -2.44 -9.63
CA PHE A 103 -12.91 -3.41 -10.62
C PHE A 103 -11.77 -3.80 -11.56
N CYS A 104 -11.66 -5.09 -11.85
CA CYS A 104 -10.71 -5.57 -12.84
C CYS A 104 -11.04 -4.98 -14.22
N LYS A 105 -10.10 -4.22 -14.77
CA LYS A 105 -10.18 -3.59 -16.10
C LYS A 105 -9.03 -4.07 -16.97
N LYS A 106 -9.28 -4.08 -18.28
CA LYS A 106 -8.22 -4.24 -19.28
C LYS A 106 -7.60 -2.88 -19.52
N ILE A 107 -6.29 -2.81 -19.33
CA ILE A 107 -5.45 -1.67 -19.73
C ILE A 107 -5.15 -1.84 -21.22
#